data_AF-T1ADS4-F1
#
_entry.id   AF-T1ADS4-F1
#
_cell.length_a   1.000
_cell.length_b   1.000
_cell.length_c   1.000
_cell.angle_alpha   90.00
_cell.angle_beta   90.00
_cell.angle_gamma   90.00
#
_symmetry.space_group_name_H-M   'P 1'
#
loop_
_entity.id
_entity.type
_entity.pdbx_description
1 polymer ?
#
loop_
_entity_poly.entity_id
_entity_poly.type
_entity_poly.pdbx_seq_one_letter_code
_entity_poly.pdbx_strand_id
1 'polypeptide(L)'
;MADKDTLTVGRIELRRILVAFGVNEKNITALLASMEKSHRHINVITFASMLEKSGLARDKIKNVFRRIGMDDIAISQSMEMIDEQKSSAETGRVYNAAIDLS
;
A
#
# COMPACT_ATOMS: atom_id res chain seq x y z
N MET A 1 -19.26 19.92 3.15
CA MET A 1 -18.10 20.03 2.24
C MET A 1 -17.65 18.62 1.93
N ALA A 2 -17.65 18.25 0.65
CA ALA A 2 -17.41 16.88 0.21
C ALA A 2 -15.95 16.46 0.47
N ASP A 3 -15.80 15.34 1.16
CA ASP A 3 -14.54 14.65 1.46
C ASP A 3 -13.90 14.22 0.13
N LYS A 4 -13.00 15.05 -0.40
CA LYS A 4 -12.46 14.92 -1.77
C LYS A 4 -11.39 13.83 -1.94
N ASP A 5 -11.05 13.10 -0.88
CA ASP A 5 -9.89 12.20 -0.84
C ASP A 5 -10.23 10.73 -0.55
N THR A 6 -11.49 10.40 -0.27
CA THR A 6 -11.88 9.02 0.07
C THR A 6 -12.38 8.26 -1.15
N LEU A 7 -11.55 7.35 -1.66
CA LEU A 7 -11.96 6.38 -2.69
C LEU A 7 -12.63 5.16 -2.05
N THR A 8 -13.80 4.78 -2.56
CA THR A 8 -14.53 3.59 -2.09
C THR A 8 -14.41 2.50 -3.13
N VAL A 9 -13.84 1.35 -2.75
CA VAL A 9 -13.76 0.15 -3.59
C VAL A 9 -14.55 -0.99 -2.96
N GLY A 10 -15.39 -1.65 -3.75
CA GLY A 10 -16.15 -2.80 -3.27
C GLY A 10 -15.23 -4.00 -3.00
N ARG A 11 -15.53 -4.80 -1.96
CA ARG A 11 -14.73 -6.00 -1.63
C ARG A 11 -14.59 -6.99 -2.79
N ILE A 12 -15.69 -7.23 -3.52
CA ILE A 12 -15.71 -8.15 -4.68
C ILE A 12 -14.88 -7.57 -5.82
N GLU A 13 -15.00 -6.27 -6.06
CA GLU A 13 -14.25 -5.56 -7.09
C GLU A 13 -12.75 -5.57 -6.80
N LEU A 14 -12.36 -5.23 -5.58
CA LEU A 14 -10.97 -5.28 -5.14
C LEU A 14 -10.39 -6.69 -5.30
N ARG A 15 -11.12 -7.72 -4.90
CA ARG A 15 -10.70 -9.11 -5.12
C ARG A 15 -10.46 -9.40 -6.60
N ARG A 16 -11.36 -9.01 -7.50
CA ARG A 16 -11.20 -9.22 -8.96
C ARG A 16 -9.95 -8.52 -9.49
N ILE A 17 -9.71 -7.28 -9.05
CA ILE A 17 -8.51 -6.52 -9.40
C ILE A 17 -7.25 -7.27 -8.95
N LEU A 18 -7.18 -7.70 -7.70
CA LEU A 18 -6.02 -8.41 -7.15
C LEU A 18 -5.76 -9.75 -7.86
N VAL A 19 -6.80 -10.52 -8.16
CA VAL A 19 -6.67 -11.76 -8.95
C VAL A 19 -6.08 -11.45 -10.34
N ALA A 20 -6.55 -10.39 -11.01
CA ALA A 20 -6.06 -9.99 -12.33
C ALA A 20 -4.58 -9.60 -12.33
N PHE A 21 -4.05 -9.09 -11.20
CA PHE A 21 -2.62 -8.76 -11.07
C PHE A 21 -1.74 -9.93 -10.58
N GLY A 22 -2.32 -11.11 -10.39
CA GLY A 22 -1.62 -12.35 -10.05
C GLY A 22 -1.38 -12.55 -8.55
N VAL A 23 -2.21 -11.92 -7.70
CA VAL A 23 -2.14 -12.14 -6.25
C VAL A 23 -2.80 -13.47 -5.92
N ASN A 24 -2.11 -14.30 -5.14
CA ASN A 24 -2.67 -15.59 -4.71
C ASN A 24 -3.87 -15.36 -3.76
N GLU A 25 -4.92 -16.17 -3.91
CA GLU A 25 -6.14 -16.12 -3.09
C GLU A 25 -5.86 -16.17 -1.57
N LYS A 26 -4.80 -16.88 -1.13
CA LYS A 26 -4.36 -16.85 0.28
C LYS A 26 -3.97 -15.44 0.73
N ASN A 27 -3.21 -14.72 -0.09
CA ASN A 27 -2.75 -13.36 0.21
C ASN A 27 -3.90 -12.36 0.09
N ILE A 28 -4.79 -12.53 -0.91
CA ILE A 28 -6.01 -11.73 -1.03
C ILE A 28 -6.87 -11.87 0.23
N THR A 29 -7.07 -13.09 0.70
CA THR A 29 -7.87 -13.35 1.90
C THR A 29 -7.26 -12.69 3.14
N ALA A 30 -5.94 -12.79 3.31
CA ALA A 30 -5.23 -12.14 4.40
C ALA A 30 -5.29 -10.61 4.33
N LEU A 31 -5.15 -10.04 3.14
CA LEU A 31 -5.26 -8.60 2.90
C LEU A 31 -6.66 -8.11 3.25
N LEU A 32 -7.72 -8.75 2.72
CA LEU A 32 -9.11 -8.38 3.00
C LEU A 32 -9.43 -8.50 4.50
N ALA A 33 -8.95 -9.55 5.16
CA ALA A 33 -9.12 -9.70 6.61
C ALA A 33 -8.39 -8.60 7.41
N SER A 34 -7.25 -8.13 6.92
CA SER A 34 -6.52 -7.01 7.54
C SER A 34 -7.27 -5.70 7.35
N MET A 35 -7.89 -5.49 6.18
CA MET A 35 -8.68 -4.30 5.91
C MET A 35 -9.94 -4.22 6.78
N GLU A 36 -10.62 -5.34 7.02
CA GLU A 36 -11.79 -5.39 7.92
C GLU A 36 -11.41 -5.04 9.37
N LYS A 37 -10.20 -5.37 9.82
CA LYS A 37 -9.71 -5.07 11.17
C LYS A 37 -9.28 -3.62 11.35
N SER A 38 -8.81 -2.95 10.30
CA SER A 38 -8.26 -1.58 10.38
C SER A 38 -9.32 -0.47 10.50
N HIS A 39 -10.60 -0.81 10.69
CA HIS A 39 -11.74 0.06 10.42
C HIS A 39 -11.77 0.45 8.93
N ARG A 40 -12.96 0.65 8.34
CA ARG A 40 -13.19 0.72 6.88
C ARG A 40 -12.46 1.85 6.12
N HIS A 41 -11.61 2.63 6.79
CA HIS A 41 -10.79 3.70 6.25
C HIS A 41 -9.32 3.33 6.38
N ILE A 42 -8.65 3.16 5.24
CA ILE A 42 -7.24 2.79 5.19
C ILE A 42 -6.52 3.85 4.36
N ASN A 43 -5.44 4.39 4.92
CA ASN A 43 -4.59 5.32 4.20
C ASN A 43 -3.93 4.61 3.00
N VAL A 44 -3.80 5.31 1.88
CA VAL A 44 -3.17 4.80 0.64
C VAL A 44 -1.78 4.21 0.86
N ILE A 45 -0.97 4.77 1.76
CA ILE A 45 0.38 4.29 2.10
C ILE A 45 0.31 2.93 2.80
N THR A 46 -0.61 2.81 3.76
CA THR A 46 -0.87 1.56 4.47
C THR A 46 -1.38 0.49 3.50
N PHE A 47 -2.28 0.89 2.60
CA PHE A 47 -2.82 0.00 1.57
C PHE A 47 -1.72 -0.45 0.58
N ALA A 48 -0.86 0.45 0.12
CA ALA A 48 0.29 0.11 -0.72
C ALA A 48 1.22 -0.91 -0.05
N SER A 49 1.54 -0.67 1.24
CA SER A 49 2.37 -1.58 2.03
C SER A 49 1.75 -2.97 2.19
N MET A 50 0.42 -3.04 2.32
CA MET A 50 -0.31 -4.32 2.33
C MET A 50 -0.21 -5.04 0.98
N LEU A 51 -0.29 -4.31 -0.14
CA LEU A 51 -0.12 -4.86 -1.49
C LEU A 51 1.31 -5.37 -1.71
N GLU A 52 2.33 -4.63 -1.29
CA GLU A 52 3.73 -5.09 -1.35
C GLU A 52 3.93 -6.38 -0.56
N LYS A 53 3.42 -6.45 0.68
CA LYS A 53 3.44 -7.66 1.51
C LYS A 53 2.67 -8.83 0.91
N SER A 54 1.70 -8.54 0.04
CA SER A 54 0.93 -9.55 -0.70
C SER A 54 1.68 -10.08 -1.94
N GLY A 55 2.85 -9.53 -2.24
CA GLY A 55 3.72 -9.93 -3.34
C GLY A 55 3.54 -9.12 -4.62
N LEU A 56 2.86 -7.97 -4.60
CA LEU A 56 2.77 -7.11 -5.78
C LEU A 56 4.05 -6.28 -5.94
N ALA A 57 4.58 -6.29 -7.15
CA ALA A 57 5.60 -5.34 -7.57
C ALA A 57 5.03 -3.92 -7.68
N ARG A 58 5.90 -2.91 -7.51
CA ARG A 58 5.53 -1.49 -7.50
C ARG A 58 4.73 -1.05 -8.72
N ASP A 59 5.10 -1.50 -9.93
CA ASP A 59 4.37 -1.19 -11.17
C ASP A 59 2.95 -1.75 -11.16
N LYS A 60 2.76 -2.94 -10.57
CA LYS A 60 1.42 -3.53 -10.41
C LYS A 60 0.59 -2.75 -9.40
N ILE A 61 1.20 -2.23 -8.34
CA ILE A 61 0.51 -1.39 -7.34
C ILE A 61 0.01 -0.09 -7.98
N LYS A 62 0.83 0.58 -8.80
CA LYS A 62 0.37 1.75 -9.59
C LYS A 62 -0.83 1.40 -10.46
N ASN A 63 -0.80 0.23 -11.11
CA ASN A 63 -1.92 -0.22 -11.94
C ASN A 63 -3.18 -0.55 -11.11
N VAL A 64 -3.03 -1.10 -9.89
CA VAL A 64 -4.15 -1.29 -8.95
C VAL A 64 -4.75 0.07 -8.59
N PHE A 65 -3.93 1.08 -8.28
CA PHE A 65 -4.40 2.43 -7.96
C PHE A 65 -5.17 3.08 -9.11
N ARG A 66 -4.70 2.95 -10.36
CA ARG A 66 -5.48 3.40 -11.53
C ARG A 66 -6.82 2.67 -11.64
N ARG A 67 -6.85 1.36 -11.37
CA ARG A 67 -8.06 0.54 -11.48
C ARG A 67 -9.11 0.85 -10.42
N ILE A 68 -8.70 1.33 -9.25
CA ILE A 68 -9.63 1.80 -8.20
C ILE A 68 -10.04 3.28 -8.40
N GLY A 69 -9.56 3.93 -9.45
CA GLY A 69 -9.97 5.29 -9.83
C GLY A 69 -9.06 6.42 -9.33
N MET A 70 -7.84 6.12 -8.84
CA MET A 70 -6.85 7.17 -8.58
C MET A 70 -6.30 7.71 -9.91
N ASP A 71 -6.18 9.03 -10.00
CA ASP A 71 -5.50 9.69 -11.12
C ASP A 71 -3.98 9.59 -11.01
N ASP A 72 -3.26 9.78 -12.13
CA ASP A 72 -1.81 9.62 -12.17
C ASP A 72 -1.05 10.63 -11.27
N ILE A 73 -1.62 11.81 -10.99
CA ILE A 73 -1.01 12.80 -10.09
C ILE A 73 -1.09 12.28 -8.65
N ALA A 74 -2.27 11.86 -8.20
CA ALA A 74 -2.48 11.27 -6.89
C ALA A 74 -1.63 10.01 -6.69
N ILE A 75 -1.47 9.19 -7.74
CA ILE A 75 -0.60 8.00 -7.71
C ILE A 75 0.86 8.39 -7.54
N SER A 76 1.34 9.39 -8.28
CA SER A 76 2.73 9.87 -8.15
C SER A 76 2.99 10.35 -6.72
N GLN A 77 2.14 11.25 -6.22
CA GLN A 77 2.25 11.80 -4.87
C GLN A 77 2.22 10.71 -3.81
N SER A 78 1.30 9.75 -3.92
CA SER A 78 1.23 8.62 -2.98
C SER A 78 2.50 7.76 -3.01
N MET A 79 3.06 7.55 -4.21
CA MET A 79 4.30 6.77 -4.39
C MET A 79 5.53 7.49 -3.83
N GLU A 80 5.58 8.81 -3.94
CA GLU A 80 6.62 9.64 -3.31
C GLU A 80 6.51 9.60 -1.78
N MET A 81 5.31 9.75 -1.23
CA MET A 81 5.07 9.66 0.22
C MET A 81 5.44 8.27 0.79
N ILE A 82 5.20 7.20 0.03
CA ILE A 82 5.64 5.85 0.42
C ILE A 82 7.17 5.77 0.51
N ASP A 83 7.88 6.33 -0.47
CA ASP A 83 9.34 6.33 -0.49
C ASP A 83 9.92 7.17 0.65
N GLU A 84 9.33 8.34 0.92
CA GLU A 84 9.72 9.19 2.05
C GLU A 84 9.52 8.48 3.39
N GLN A 85 8.40 7.79 3.59
CA GLN A 85 8.17 7.03 4.82
C GLN A 85 9.15 5.86 4.98
N LYS A 86 9.48 5.17 3.88
CA LYS A 86 10.48 4.08 3.92
C LYS A 86 11.87 4.63 4.23
N SER A 87 12.30 5.68 3.54
CA SER A 87 13.58 6.34 3.76
C SER A 87 13.70 6.87 5.20
N SER A 88 12.64 7.50 5.72
CA SER A 88 12.59 7.97 7.11
C SER A 88 12.66 6.81 8.11
N ALA A 89 11.95 5.71 7.87
CA ALA A 89 11.99 4.52 8.72
C ALA A 89 13.34 3.79 8.66
N GLU A 90 14.03 3.81 7.52
CA GLU A 90 15.38 3.28 7.37
C GLU A 90 16.41 4.18 8.07
N THR A 91 16.28 5.50 7.94
CA THR A 91 17.16 6.48 8.60
C THR A 91 17.00 6.43 10.13
N GLY A 92 15.77 6.27 10.64
CA GLY A 92 15.52 6.05 12.07
C GLY A 92 16.01 4.70 12.61
N ARG A 93 16.36 3.75 11.75
CA ARG A 93 16.97 2.46 12.09
C ARG A 93 18.50 2.45 11.96
N VAL A 94 19.12 3.55 11.51
CA VAL A 94 20.56 3.74 11.66
C VAL A 94 20.84 3.98 13.14
N TYR A 95 20.73 2.91 13.92
CA TYR A 95 21.29 2.85 15.26
C TYR A 95 22.79 3.11 15.14
N ASN A 96 23.30 4.03 15.96
CA ASN A 96 24.72 4.18 16.27
C ASN A 96 25.29 2.82 16.68
N ALA A 97 25.79 2.03 15.73
CA ALA A 97 26.69 0.93 16.01
C ALA A 97 28.11 1.51 15.98
N ALA A 98 28.55 2.03 17.13
CA ALA A 98 29.97 2.23 17.36
C ALA A 98 30.59 0.85 17.61
N ILE A 99 31.34 0.34 16.63
CA ILE A 99 32.17 -0.84 16.84
C ILE A 99 33.45 -0.33 17.52
N ASP A 100 33.52 -0.51 18.82
CA ASP A 100 34.74 -0.28 19.60
C ASP A 100 35.74 -1.42 19.31
N LEU A 101 36.94 -1.06 18.89
CA LEU A 101 38.02 -1.99 18.54
C LEU A 101 39.14 -1.98 19.61
N SER A 102 38.79 -1.76 20.88
CA SER A 102 39.74 -1.91 21.99
C SER A 102 40.13 -3.37 22.23
#